data_AF-A0A3P6DVH0-F1
#
_entry.id   AF-A0A3P6DVH0-F1
#
_cell.length_a   1.000
_cell.length_b   1.000
_cell.length_c   1.000
_cell.angle_alpha   90.00
_cell.angle_beta   90.00
_cell.angle_gamma   90.00
#
_symmetry.space_group_name_H-M   'P 1'
#
loop_
_entity.id
_entity.type
_entity.pdbx_description
1 polymer ?
#
loop_
_entity_poly.entity_id
_entity_poly.type
_entity_poly.pdbx_seq_one_letter_code
_entity_poly.pdbx_strand_id
1 'polypeptide(L)' 'MNKSKRPLTKSKRSFRRMFAPIQSGDQIDYRNMSLISRFISEQGKILSRQIE' A
#
# COMPACT_ATOMS: atom_id res chain seq x y z
N MET A 1 -30.89 -31.48 16.66
CA MET A 1 -30.17 -30.24 16.99
C MET A 1 -29.03 -30.03 15.99
N ASN A 2 -29.33 -29.49 14.80
CA ASN A 2 -28.38 -29.35 13.70
C ASN A 2 -27.47 -28.14 13.96
N LYS A 3 -26.23 -28.36 14.39
CA LYS A 3 -25.24 -27.30 14.60
C LYS A 3 -24.88 -26.71 13.23
N SER A 4 -25.40 -25.53 12.94
CA SER A 4 -25.13 -24.76 11.72
C SER A 4 -23.62 -24.61 11.49
N LYS A 5 -23.08 -25.23 10.44
CA LYS A 5 -21.73 -24.94 9.95
C LYS A 5 -21.74 -23.53 9.38
N ARG A 6 -21.32 -22.54 10.19
CA ARG A 6 -21.14 -21.17 9.73
C ARG A 6 -20.00 -21.17 8.72
N PRO A 7 -20.20 -20.79 7.45
CA PRO A 7 -19.07 -20.52 6.58
C PRO A 7 -18.37 -19.31 7.19
N LEU A 8 -17.13 -19.50 7.64
CA LEU A 8 -16.22 -18.40 7.93
C LEU A 8 -15.99 -17.70 6.58
N THR A 9 -16.88 -16.77 6.23
CA THR A 9 -16.67 -15.82 5.15
C THR A 9 -15.47 -15.00 5.58
N LYS A 10 -14.27 -15.44 5.21
CA LYS A 10 -13.09 -14.59 5.25
C LYS A 10 -13.45 -13.40 4.39
N SER A 11 -13.77 -12.27 5.04
CA SER A 11 -13.68 -10.99 4.39
C SER A 11 -12.31 -10.99 3.76
N LYS A 12 -12.24 -11.00 2.41
CA LYS A 12 -11.04 -10.64 1.69
C LYS A 12 -10.77 -9.22 2.13
N ARG A 13 -10.11 -9.07 3.29
CA ARG A 13 -9.72 -7.82 3.88
C ARG A 13 -8.85 -7.23 2.78
N SER A 14 -9.42 -6.28 2.05
CA SER A 14 -8.69 -5.57 1.02
C SER A 14 -7.46 -5.07 1.75
N PHE A 15 -6.31 -5.66 1.41
CA PHE A 15 -5.04 -5.20 1.90
C PHE A 15 -5.07 -3.71 1.64
N ARG A 16 -5.21 -2.94 2.72
CA ARG A 16 -5.61 -1.54 2.65
C ARG A 16 -4.58 -0.88 1.76
N ARG A 17 -4.95 -0.59 0.50
CA ARG A 17 -4.20 0.16 -0.50
C ARG A 17 -2.75 0.38 -0.07
N MET A 18 -1.94 -0.68 -0.05
CA MET A 18 -0.51 -0.46 -0.09
C MET A 18 -0.32 0.30 -1.38
N PHE A 19 0.33 1.47 -1.29
CA PHE A 19 0.72 2.24 -2.47
C PHE A 19 1.20 1.25 -3.51
N ALA A 20 0.60 1.28 -4.70
CA ALA A 20 0.96 0.36 -5.77
C ALA A 20 2.50 0.38 -5.85
N PRO A 21 3.18 -0.76 -5.69
CA PRO A 21 4.62 -0.80 -5.82
C PRO A 21 4.94 -0.19 -7.18
N ILE A 22 5.78 0.85 -7.18
CA ILE A 22 6.24 1.47 -8.41
C ILE A 22 6.76 0.32 -9.28
N GLN A 23 6.35 0.24 -10.54
CA GLN A 23 6.87 -0.81 -11.41
C GLN A 23 8.40 -0.68 -11.42
N SER A 24 9.08 -1.73 -10.93
CA SER A 24 10.54 -1.84 -10.91
C SER A 24 11.02 -1.91 -12.36
N GLY A 25 11.14 -0.77 -13.02
CA GLY A 25 11.46 -0.70 -14.45
C GLY A 25 11.32 0.70 -15.05
N ASP A 26 10.44 1.54 -14.53
CA ASP A 26 10.31 2.93 -14.98
C ASP A 26 11.26 3.87 -14.22
N GLN A 27 11.93 4.75 -14.97
CA GLN A 27 12.83 5.77 -14.43
C GLN A 27 12.00 6.80 -13.63
N ILE A 28 12.39 7.03 -12.37
CA ILE A 28 11.74 8.05 -11.54
C ILE A 28 12.29 9.42 -11.93
N ASP A 29 11.48 10.21 -12.63
CA ASP A 29 11.81 11.59 -12.96
C ASP A 29 11.48 12.56 -11.82
N TYR A 30 12.41 13.49 -11.54
CA TYR A 30 12.23 14.55 -10.55
C TYR A 30 11.05 15.49 -10.86
N ARG A 31 10.58 15.52 -12.12
CA ARG A 31 9.43 16.31 -12.56
C ARG A 31 8.10 15.69 -12.12
N ASN A 32 8.09 14.40 -11.76
CA ASN A 32 6.89 13.71 -11.33
C ASN A 32 6.58 13.99 -9.85
N MET A 33 6.03 15.17 -9.58
CA MET A 33 5.65 15.61 -8.24
C MET A 33 4.61 14.69 -7.59
N SER A 34 3.72 14.09 -8.38
CA SER A 34 2.67 13.19 -7.88
C SER A 34 3.21 11.88 -7.28
N LEU A 35 4.40 11.46 -7.71
CA LEU A 35 5.08 10.28 -7.22
C LEU A 35 5.96 10.63 -6.01
N ILE A 36 6.70 11.74 -6.11
CA ILE A 36 7.62 12.22 -5.07
C ILE A 36 6.87 12.59 -3.79
N SER A 37 5.70 13.21 -3.90
CA SER A 37 4.87 13.57 -2.74
C SER A 37 4.38 12.37 -1.92
N ARG A 38 4.40 11.15 -2.49
CA ARG A 38 4.00 9.93 -1.78
C ARG A 38 5.08 9.41 -0.83
N PHE A 39 6.33 9.81 -1.06
CA PHE A 39 7.51 9.37 -0.30
C PHE A 39 8.08 10.45 0.60
N ILE A 40 7.46 11.63 0.65
CA ILE A 40 7.87 12.77 1.47
C ILE A 40 6.82 13.00 2.56
N SER A 41 7.27 13.25 3.80
CA SER A 41 6.41 13.67 4.91
C SER A 41 5.96 15.13 4.74
N GLU A 42 4.93 15.55 5.48
CA GLU A 42 4.48 16.96 5.48
C GLU A 42 5.60 17.95 5.86
N GLN A 43 6.60 17.48 6.62
CA GLN A 43 7.79 18.25 7.02
C GLN A 43 8.89 18.29 5.96
N GLY A 44 8.70 17.64 4.80
CA GLY A 44 9.71 17.57 3.73
C GLY A 44 10.78 16.49 3.91
N LYS A 45 10.61 15.55 4.86
CA LYS A 45 11.58 14.47 5.09
C LYS A 45 11.23 13.24 4.24
N ILE A 46 12.24 12.58 3.71
CA ILE A 46 12.05 11.33 2.95
C ILE A 46 11.66 10.21 3.91
N LEU A 47 10.58 9.50 3.60
CA LEU A 47 10.10 8.35 4.36
C LEU A 47 11.04 7.16 4.16
N SER A 48 11.32 6.42 5.24
CA SER A 48 12.15 5.21 5.17
C SER A 48 11.37 4.05 4.55
N ARG A 49 12.08 3.20 3.80
CA ARG A 49 11.56 1.96 3.24
C ARG A 49 11.63 0.85 4.31
N GLN A 50 10.91 0.97 5.42
CA GLN A 50 10.83 -0.13 6.38
C GLN A 50 9.62 -1.01 6.04
N ILE A 51 9.91 -2.26 5.68
CA ILE A 51 8.96 -3.36 5.61
C ILE A 51 9.08 -4.07 6.96
N GLU A 52 8.11 -3.88 7.85
CA GLU A 52 7.81 -4.88 8.91
C GLU A 52 6.82 -5.91 8.36
#